data_AF-A0A402BGN5-F1
#
_entry.id   AF-A0A402BGN5-F1
#
_cell.length_a   1.000
_cell.length_b   1.000
_cell.length_c   1.000
_cell.angle_alpha   90.00
_cell.angle_beta   90.00
_cell.angle_gamma   90.00
#
_symmetry.space_group_name_H-M   'P 1'
#
loop_
_entity.id
_entity.type
_entity.pdbx_description
1 polymer ?
#
loop_
_entity_poly.entity_id
_entity_poly.type
_entity_poly.pdbx_seq_one_letter_code
_entity_poly.pdbx_strand_id
1 'polypeptide(L)'
;MALFNETLVDEIMAQVRQHYQELAVVLGMQTGLAGGNQDTLGDDLRLLIQVANGECTRSVEMMHQVESALDRVMQTLTGNALQIHVQLPDAFWKTDTGILLSRTRWWISADDLITISTAAALAFGENTQANRMRIVRAMDKGLLEWVPDPSVVNPQQNKRVLRPQVERLRDQRSLPE
;
A
#
# COMPACT_ATOMS: atom_id res chain seq x y z
N MET A 1 -1.89 -7.90 -22.94
CA MET A 1 -1.29 -6.55 -22.91
C MET A 1 -0.92 -6.27 -21.47
N ALA A 2 0.31 -5.84 -21.20
CA ALA A 2 0.74 -5.43 -19.87
C ALA A 2 -0.10 -4.23 -19.42
N LEU A 3 -0.56 -4.24 -18.17
CA LEU A 3 -1.39 -3.16 -17.60
C LEU A 3 -0.55 -1.96 -17.19
N PHE A 4 0.73 -2.19 -16.85
CA PHE A 4 1.71 -1.17 -16.52
C PHE A 4 2.97 -1.37 -17.39
N ASN A 5 3.61 -0.28 -17.79
CA ASN A 5 4.75 -0.27 -18.70
C ASN A 5 5.86 0.68 -18.20
N GLU A 6 7.02 0.66 -18.86
CA GLU A 6 8.17 1.53 -18.54
C GLU A 6 7.83 3.03 -18.60
N THR A 7 6.85 3.42 -19.41
CA THR A 7 6.38 4.82 -19.47
C THR A 7 5.87 5.30 -18.12
N LEU A 8 5.18 4.45 -17.36
CA LEU A 8 4.73 4.78 -16.00
C LEU A 8 5.91 4.93 -15.03
N VAL A 9 6.98 4.13 -15.19
CA VAL A 9 8.21 4.27 -14.39
C VAL A 9 8.84 5.64 -14.64
N ASP A 10 8.97 6.02 -15.91
CA ASP A 10 9.53 7.32 -16.30
C ASP A 10 8.70 8.48 -15.77
N GLU A 11 7.36 8.39 -15.82
CA GLU A 11 6.45 9.41 -15.29
C GLU A 11 6.57 9.56 -13.77
N ILE A 12 6.59 8.46 -13.02
CA ILE A 12 6.75 8.48 -11.55
C ILE A 12 8.12 9.07 -11.20
N MET A 13 9.19 8.62 -11.87
CA MET A 13 10.54 9.14 -11.65
C MET A 13 10.65 10.63 -11.97
N ALA A 14 9.98 11.10 -13.03
CA ALA A 14 9.94 12.51 -13.39
C ALA A 14 9.23 13.35 -12.32
N GLN A 15 8.09 12.90 -11.81
CA GLN A 15 7.35 13.59 -10.75
C GLN A 15 8.15 13.66 -9.44
N VAL A 16 8.79 12.55 -9.04
CA VAL A 16 9.65 12.51 -7.85
C VAL A 16 10.81 13.49 -8.00
N ARG A 17 11.49 13.49 -9.16
CA ARG A 17 12.58 14.43 -9.45
C ARG A 17 12.12 15.88 -9.39
N GLN A 18 10.99 16.20 -10.03
CA GLN A 18 10.44 17.55 -10.02
C GLN A 18 10.17 18.01 -8.58
N HIS A 19 9.56 17.17 -7.75
CA HIS A 19 9.26 17.52 -6.37
C HIS A 19 10.52 17.77 -5.54
N TYR A 20 11.55 16.92 -5.65
CA TYR A 20 12.82 17.14 -4.97
C TYR A 20 13.57 18.38 -5.47
N GLN A 21 13.46 18.71 -6.76
CA GLN A 21 14.02 19.94 -7.31
C GLN A 21 13.31 21.18 -6.74
N GLU A 22 11.98 21.19 -6.69
CA GLU A 22 11.19 22.26 -6.08
C GLU A 22 11.56 22.45 -4.60
N LEU A 23 11.68 21.36 -3.84
CA LEU A 23 12.12 21.40 -2.44
C LEU A 23 13.55 21.93 -2.30
N ALA A 24 14.49 21.49 -3.15
CA ALA A 24 15.88 21.96 -3.11
C ALA A 24 15.97 23.47 -3.37
N VAL A 25 15.17 23.99 -4.32
CA VAL A 25 15.09 25.43 -4.60
C VAL A 25 14.57 26.19 -3.38
N VAL A 26 13.50 25.71 -2.74
CA VAL A 26 12.94 26.34 -1.53
C VAL A 26 13.92 26.32 -0.36
N LEU A 27 14.71 25.25 -0.24
CA LEU A 27 15.72 25.08 0.83
C LEU A 27 17.05 25.78 0.52
N GLY A 28 17.21 26.40 -0.65
CA GLY A 28 18.45 27.07 -1.06
C GLY A 28 19.63 26.12 -1.30
N MET A 29 19.36 24.82 -1.52
CA MET A 29 20.40 23.83 -1.81
C MET A 29 20.70 23.78 -3.31
N GLN A 30 21.99 23.88 -3.68
CA GLN A 30 22.40 23.59 -5.06
C GLN A 30 22.17 22.10 -5.33
N THR A 31 21.42 21.81 -6.39
CA THR A 31 21.04 20.48 -6.88
C THR A 31 22.27 19.70 -7.35
N GLY A 32 23.06 19.18 -6.41
CA GLY A 32 24.31 18.48 -6.72
C GLY A 32 24.39 17.02 -6.26
N LEU A 33 23.46 16.52 -5.45
CA LEU A 33 23.65 15.23 -4.77
C LEU A 33 22.34 14.45 -4.61
N ALA A 34 22.02 13.59 -5.59
CA ALA A 34 21.07 12.48 -5.40
C ALA A 34 21.24 11.36 -6.43
N GLY A 35 22.46 11.12 -6.94
CA GLY A 35 22.71 10.14 -8.01
C GLY A 35 22.64 8.67 -7.59
N GLY A 36 22.70 8.35 -6.28
CA GLY A 36 22.81 6.96 -5.82
C GLY A 36 21.48 6.22 -5.59
N ASN A 37 20.38 6.93 -5.31
CA ASN A 37 19.08 6.32 -5.00
C ASN A 37 18.12 6.28 -6.21
N GLN A 38 18.51 6.83 -7.35
CA GLN A 38 17.62 6.90 -8.52
C GLN A 38 17.57 5.57 -9.29
N ASP A 39 18.69 4.87 -9.39
CA ASP A 39 18.74 3.57 -10.05
C ASP A 39 17.98 2.51 -9.23
N THR A 40 18.06 2.59 -7.89
CA THR A 40 17.35 1.66 -6.99
C THR A 40 15.84 1.84 -7.02
N LEU A 41 15.34 3.08 -7.08
CA LEU A 41 13.89 3.34 -7.17
C LEU A 41 13.31 2.87 -8.52
N GLY A 42 14.06 3.06 -9.62
CA GLY A 42 13.65 2.57 -10.93
C GLY A 42 13.55 1.04 -10.97
N ASP A 43 14.55 0.34 -10.41
CA ASP A 43 14.55 -1.12 -10.31
C ASP A 43 13.41 -1.63 -9.41
N ASP A 44 13.14 -0.95 -8.29
CA ASP A 44 12.01 -1.26 -7.42
C ASP A 44 10.69 -1.11 -8.16
N LEU A 45 10.48 -0.01 -8.89
CA LEU A 45 9.25 0.21 -9.66
C LEU A 45 9.05 -0.85 -10.76
N ARG A 46 10.13 -1.25 -11.46
CA ARG A 46 10.06 -2.33 -12.45
C ARG A 46 9.67 -3.67 -11.82
N LEU A 47 10.23 -4.00 -10.65
CA LEU A 47 9.85 -5.19 -9.91
C LEU A 47 8.36 -5.16 -9.51
N LEU A 48 7.87 -4.02 -9.01
CA LEU A 48 6.46 -3.85 -8.66
C LEU A 48 5.54 -3.99 -9.88
N ILE A 49 5.96 -3.50 -11.05
CA ILE A 49 5.22 -3.65 -12.33
C ILE A 49 5.13 -5.11 -12.75
N GLN A 50 6.24 -5.87 -12.69
CA GLN A 50 6.23 -7.31 -13.02
C GLN A 50 5.25 -8.07 -12.13
N VAL A 51 5.25 -7.78 -10.83
CA VAL A 51 4.30 -8.36 -9.88
C VAL A 51 2.85 -7.97 -10.21
N ALA A 52 2.58 -6.68 -10.46
CA ALA A 52 1.23 -6.19 -10.73
C ALA A 52 0.66 -6.64 -12.08
N ASN A 53 1.54 -6.97 -13.05
CA ASN A 53 1.20 -7.62 -14.32
C ASN A 53 1.01 -9.14 -14.18
N GLY A 54 1.37 -9.73 -13.04
CA GLY A 54 1.24 -11.17 -12.79
C GLY A 54 2.38 -12.00 -13.40
N GLU A 55 3.52 -11.39 -13.68
CA GLU A 55 4.69 -12.04 -14.31
C GLU A 55 5.57 -12.77 -13.28
N CYS A 56 5.40 -12.47 -11.99
CA CYS A 56 6.16 -13.09 -10.90
C CYS A 56 5.42 -14.27 -10.26
N THR A 57 6.12 -15.39 -10.11
CA THR A 57 5.67 -16.52 -9.28
C THR A 57 5.92 -16.22 -7.81
N ARG A 58 4.94 -16.51 -6.95
CA ARG A 58 5.02 -16.24 -5.52
C ARG A 58 5.93 -17.24 -4.82
N SER A 59 7.00 -16.75 -4.21
CA SER A 59 7.91 -17.49 -3.32
C SER A 59 8.20 -16.63 -2.09
N VAL A 60 8.67 -17.23 -0.99
CA VAL A 60 9.00 -16.49 0.24
C VAL A 60 10.07 -15.43 0.00
N GLU A 61 11.12 -15.78 -0.76
CA GLU A 61 12.19 -14.85 -1.13
C GLU A 61 11.66 -13.69 -1.99
N MET A 62 10.82 -14.00 -2.99
CA MET A 62 10.23 -12.98 -3.86
C MET A 62 9.28 -12.07 -3.07
N MET A 63 8.49 -12.61 -2.13
CA MET A 63 7.63 -11.80 -1.27
C MET A 63 8.43 -10.79 -0.46
N HIS A 64 9.52 -11.21 0.19
CA HIS A 64 10.37 -10.29 0.96
C HIS A 64 11.06 -9.24 0.08
N GLN A 65 11.48 -9.60 -1.13
CA GLN A 65 12.09 -8.66 -2.07
C GLN A 65 11.07 -7.59 -2.51
N VAL A 66 9.85 -8.04 -2.83
CA VAL A 66 8.75 -7.17 -3.27
C VAL A 66 8.24 -6.29 -2.12
N GLU A 67 8.12 -6.82 -0.90
CA GLU A 67 7.84 -6.05 0.32
C GLU A 67 8.88 -4.94 0.52
N SER A 68 10.16 -5.29 0.42
CA SER A 68 11.24 -4.32 0.60
C SER A 68 11.24 -3.23 -0.47
N ALA A 69 10.95 -3.58 -1.73
CA ALA A 69 10.82 -2.63 -2.83
C ALA A 69 9.59 -1.72 -2.63
N LEU A 70 8.47 -2.30 -2.24
CA LEU A 70 7.25 -1.56 -1.94
C LEU A 70 7.46 -0.56 -0.79
N ASP A 71 8.11 -0.99 0.29
CA ASP A 71 8.40 -0.12 1.44
C ASP A 71 9.30 1.05 1.04
N ARG A 72 10.33 0.82 0.22
CA ARG A 72 11.21 1.90 -0.28
C ARG A 72 10.45 2.89 -1.16
N VAL A 73 9.58 2.40 -2.05
CA VAL A 73 8.75 3.26 -2.92
C VAL A 73 7.76 4.06 -2.06
N MET A 74 7.08 3.42 -1.11
CA MET A 74 6.15 4.07 -0.19
C MET A 74 6.84 5.10 0.69
N GLN A 75 8.04 4.80 1.22
CA GLN A 75 8.85 5.75 1.98
C GLN A 75 9.30 6.93 1.11
N THR A 76 9.56 6.72 -0.17
CA THR A 76 9.89 7.83 -1.08
C THR A 76 8.66 8.72 -1.35
N LEU A 77 7.48 8.12 -1.51
CA LEU A 77 6.23 8.85 -1.80
C LEU A 77 5.64 9.56 -0.59
N THR A 78 5.75 8.95 0.60
CA THR A 78 5.15 9.45 1.86
C THR A 78 6.19 10.02 2.81
N GLY A 79 7.47 9.90 2.46
CA GLY A 79 8.59 10.40 3.24
C GLY A 79 8.46 11.89 3.47
N ASN A 80 8.27 12.26 4.73
CA ASN A 80 8.34 13.63 5.16
C ASN A 80 9.47 13.79 6.18
N ALA A 81 10.00 15.00 6.31
CA ALA A 81 11.09 15.32 7.22
C ALA A 81 10.74 15.06 8.70
N LEU A 82 9.46 14.92 9.04
CA LEU A 82 8.96 14.69 10.39
C LEU A 82 8.69 13.21 10.71
N GLN A 83 8.91 12.30 9.75
CA GLN A 83 8.53 10.88 9.81
C GLN A 83 7.08 10.64 10.28
N ILE A 84 6.18 11.62 10.07
CA ILE A 84 4.78 11.50 10.44
C ILE A 84 4.10 10.58 9.42
N HIS A 85 3.39 9.57 9.91
CA HIS A 85 2.65 8.66 9.05
C HIS A 85 1.51 9.43 8.35
N VAL A 86 1.65 9.69 7.04
CA VAL A 86 0.62 10.35 6.25
C VAL A 86 -0.30 9.28 5.67
N GLN A 87 -1.58 9.32 6.04
CA GLN A 87 -2.57 8.50 5.36
C GLN A 87 -2.78 9.03 3.94
N LEU A 88 -2.59 8.14 2.96
CA LEU A 88 -2.82 8.46 1.56
C LEU A 88 -4.33 8.65 1.31
N PRO A 89 -4.75 9.73 0.64
CA PRO A 89 -6.16 10.00 0.40
C PRO A 89 -6.77 8.97 -0.57
N ASP A 90 -8.08 8.70 -0.47
CA ASP A 90 -8.78 7.74 -1.34
C ASP A 90 -8.61 8.03 -2.84
N ALA A 91 -8.41 9.29 -3.23
CA ALA A 91 -8.16 9.68 -4.61
C ALA A 91 -6.81 9.17 -5.15
N PHE A 92 -5.79 9.03 -4.28
CA PHE A 92 -4.48 8.50 -4.66
C PHE A 92 -4.61 7.06 -5.17
N TRP A 93 -5.40 6.22 -4.50
CA TRP A 93 -5.58 4.81 -4.88
C TRP A 93 -6.27 4.60 -6.23
N LYS A 94 -6.76 5.68 -6.87
CA LYS A 94 -7.35 5.67 -8.22
C LYS A 94 -6.37 6.04 -9.32
N THR A 95 -5.17 6.53 -8.99
CA THR A 95 -4.13 6.83 -9.98
C THR A 95 -3.44 5.54 -10.42
N ASP A 96 -2.75 5.55 -11.56
CA ASP A 96 -2.03 4.36 -12.05
C ASP A 96 -0.97 3.88 -11.04
N THR A 97 -0.27 4.81 -10.37
CA THR A 97 0.64 4.51 -9.26
C THR A 97 -0.09 3.89 -8.08
N GLY A 98 -1.25 4.44 -7.69
CA GLY A 98 -2.07 3.89 -6.62
C GLY A 98 -2.55 2.47 -6.93
N ILE A 99 -2.97 2.21 -8.17
CA ILE A 99 -3.42 0.89 -8.62
C ILE A 99 -2.25 -0.10 -8.68
N LEU A 100 -1.08 0.32 -9.17
CA LEU A 100 0.17 -0.46 -9.16
C LEU A 100 0.49 -0.94 -7.74
N LEU A 101 0.62 -0.01 -6.80
CA LEU A 101 0.94 -0.30 -5.39
C LEU A 101 -0.14 -1.18 -4.74
N SER A 102 -1.41 -0.93 -5.06
CA SER A 102 -2.53 -1.73 -4.58
C SER A 102 -2.43 -3.19 -5.02
N ARG A 103 -2.12 -3.42 -6.30
CA ARG A 103 -1.95 -4.77 -6.85
C ARG A 103 -0.75 -5.49 -6.25
N THR A 104 0.35 -4.78 -6.03
CA THR A 104 1.51 -5.38 -5.38
C THR A 104 1.20 -5.73 -3.93
N ARG A 105 0.59 -4.82 -3.16
CA ARG A 105 0.13 -5.10 -1.78
C ARG A 105 -0.83 -6.29 -1.72
N TRP A 106 -1.75 -6.35 -2.67
CA TRP A 106 -2.66 -7.47 -2.81
C TRP A 106 -1.91 -8.79 -3.03
N TRP A 107 -0.95 -8.81 -3.95
CA TRP A 107 -0.16 -9.99 -4.27
C TRP A 107 0.67 -10.48 -3.08
N ILE A 108 1.25 -9.57 -2.30
CA ILE A 108 2.00 -9.90 -1.07
C ILE A 108 1.08 -10.56 -0.05
N SER A 109 -0.06 -9.93 0.24
CA SER A 109 -0.96 -10.32 1.33
C SER A 109 -2.08 -11.28 0.90
N ALA A 110 -2.05 -11.81 -0.33
CA ALA A 110 -3.21 -12.47 -0.95
C ALA A 110 -3.81 -13.61 -0.10
N ASP A 111 -2.99 -14.33 0.66
CA ASP A 111 -3.45 -15.45 1.50
C ASP A 111 -4.14 -14.99 2.79
N ASP A 112 -3.86 -13.77 3.25
CA ASP A 112 -4.29 -13.25 4.54
C ASP A 112 -5.37 -12.17 4.44
N LEU A 113 -5.71 -11.72 3.23
CA LEU A 113 -6.73 -10.69 3.03
C LEU A 113 -8.15 -11.25 3.16
N ILE A 114 -8.95 -10.64 4.03
CA ILE A 114 -10.36 -11.01 4.24
C ILE A 114 -11.29 -9.81 4.04
N THR A 115 -12.54 -10.10 3.68
CA THR A 115 -13.58 -9.06 3.52
C THR A 115 -13.96 -8.44 4.87
N ILE A 116 -14.52 -7.23 4.87
CA ILE A 116 -15.06 -6.58 6.08
C ILE A 116 -16.12 -7.47 6.76
N SER A 117 -16.95 -8.15 5.98
CA SER A 117 -17.96 -9.09 6.48
C SER A 117 -17.34 -10.28 7.21
N THR A 118 -16.30 -10.88 6.63
CA THR A 118 -15.53 -11.98 7.23
C THR A 118 -14.80 -11.50 8.48
N ALA A 119 -14.19 -10.31 8.43
CA ALA A 119 -13.50 -9.71 9.57
C ALA A 119 -14.45 -9.43 10.74
N ALA A 120 -15.67 -8.96 10.47
CA ALA A 120 -16.69 -8.74 11.48
C ALA A 120 -17.10 -10.04 12.17
N ALA A 121 -17.33 -11.10 11.39
CA ALA A 121 -17.61 -12.43 11.94
C ALA A 121 -16.42 -12.99 12.74
N LEU A 122 -15.19 -12.78 12.28
CA LEU A 122 -13.99 -13.27 12.94
C LEU A 122 -13.71 -12.53 14.26
N ALA A 123 -13.84 -11.21 14.28
CA ALA A 123 -13.56 -10.40 15.48
C ALA A 123 -14.68 -10.41 16.52
N PHE A 124 -15.93 -10.57 16.08
CA PHE A 124 -17.10 -10.34 16.93
C PHE A 124 -18.10 -11.51 16.95
N GLY A 125 -17.78 -12.64 16.32
CA GLY A 125 -18.63 -13.82 16.24
C GLY A 125 -19.78 -13.73 15.23
N GLU A 126 -20.21 -12.52 14.87
CA GLU A 126 -21.37 -12.31 13.99
C GLU A 126 -21.17 -11.20 12.96
N ASN A 127 -21.68 -11.42 11.74
CA ASN A 127 -21.68 -10.44 10.66
C ASN A 127 -22.91 -9.51 10.70
N THR A 128 -23.01 -8.69 11.75
CA THR A 128 -24.03 -7.64 11.84
C THR A 128 -23.56 -6.32 11.21
N GLN A 129 -24.50 -5.45 10.82
CA GLN A 129 -24.15 -4.11 10.31
C GLN A 129 -23.35 -3.28 11.33
N ALA A 130 -23.69 -3.40 12.62
CA ALA A 130 -22.96 -2.74 13.70
C ALA A 130 -21.49 -3.21 13.79
N ASN A 131 -21.26 -4.52 13.66
CA ASN A 131 -19.93 -5.12 13.69
C ASN A 131 -19.09 -4.75 12.45
N ARG A 132 -19.70 -4.72 11.25
CA ARG A 132 -19.03 -4.20 10.04
C ARG A 132 -18.61 -2.75 10.21
N MET A 133 -19.47 -1.91 10.79
CA MET A 133 -19.16 -0.51 11.04
C MET A 133 -18.03 -0.33 12.06
N ARG A 134 -17.89 -1.25 13.04
CA ARG A 134 -16.74 -1.26 13.97
C ARG A 134 -15.42 -1.54 13.27
N ILE A 135 -15.40 -2.48 12.31
CA ILE A 135 -14.22 -2.75 11.48
C ILE A 135 -13.85 -1.51 10.65
N VAL A 136 -14.82 -0.89 9.97
CA VAL A 136 -14.59 0.34 9.20
C VAL A 136 -14.01 1.45 10.07
N ARG A 137 -14.58 1.69 11.25
CA ARG A 137 -14.03 2.68 12.20
C ARG A 137 -12.62 2.33 12.70
N ALA A 138 -12.30 1.05 12.85
CA ALA A 138 -10.95 0.63 13.22
C ALA A 138 -9.95 0.90 12.07
N MET A 139 -10.38 0.73 10.82
CA MET A 139 -9.60 1.11 9.64
C MET A 139 -9.39 2.63 9.59
N ASP A 140 -10.46 3.42 9.77
CA ASP A 140 -10.39 4.89 9.74
C ASP A 140 -9.46 5.45 10.85
N LYS A 141 -9.41 4.77 12.00
CA LYS A 141 -8.50 5.09 13.11
C LYS A 141 -7.07 4.59 12.92
N GLY A 142 -6.77 3.90 11.81
CA GLY A 142 -5.45 3.30 11.57
C GLY A 142 -5.12 2.10 12.45
N LEU A 143 -6.11 1.50 13.13
CA LEU A 143 -5.93 0.28 13.93
C LEU A 143 -5.87 -0.99 13.07
N LEU A 144 -6.53 -0.95 11.91
CA LEU A 144 -6.48 -2.00 10.90
C LEU A 144 -5.98 -1.39 9.59
N GLU A 145 -4.93 -1.99 9.04
CA GLU A 145 -4.53 -1.72 7.68
C GLU A 145 -5.52 -2.35 6.72
N TRP A 146 -5.67 -1.69 5.58
CA TRP A 146 -6.51 -2.20 4.51
C TRP A 146 -5.83 -2.08 3.16
N VAL A 147 -6.18 -3.02 2.29
CA VAL A 147 -5.70 -3.12 0.92
C VAL A 147 -6.92 -3.11 -0.01
N PRO A 148 -6.95 -2.25 -1.03
CA PRO A 148 -8.00 -2.30 -2.03
C PRO A 148 -7.85 -3.53 -2.93
N ASP A 149 -8.97 -4.19 -3.19
CA ASP A 149 -9.13 -5.31 -4.10
C ASP A 149 -9.27 -4.80 -5.53
N PRO A 150 -8.27 -5.02 -6.40
CA PRO A 150 -8.30 -4.54 -7.78
C PRO A 150 -9.34 -5.26 -8.65
N SER A 151 -9.91 -6.38 -8.17
CA SER A 151 -10.97 -7.12 -8.89
C SER A 151 -12.38 -6.57 -8.62
N VAL A 152 -12.56 -5.73 -7.60
CA VAL A 152 -13.85 -5.19 -7.18
C VAL A 152 -13.96 -3.71 -7.54
N VAL A 153 -14.87 -3.39 -8.46
CA VAL A 153 -15.10 -2.02 -8.94
C VAL A 153 -15.74 -1.13 -7.86
N ASN A 154 -16.56 -1.69 -6.97
CA ASN A 154 -17.27 -0.91 -5.95
C ASN A 154 -16.32 -0.45 -4.82
N PRO A 155 -16.09 0.86 -4.62
CA PRO A 155 -15.17 1.38 -3.60
C PRO A 155 -15.58 1.06 -2.15
N GLN A 156 -16.87 0.80 -1.90
CA GLN A 156 -17.34 0.42 -0.57
C GLN A 156 -17.03 -1.06 -0.25
N GLN A 157 -16.85 -1.88 -1.28
CA GLN A 157 -16.66 -3.32 -1.16
C GLN A 157 -15.26 -3.78 -1.55
N ASN A 158 -14.43 -2.91 -2.12
CA ASN A 158 -13.07 -3.28 -2.51
C ASN A 158 -12.09 -3.31 -1.32
N LYS A 159 -12.45 -2.78 -0.16
CA LYS A 159 -11.55 -2.80 1.00
C LYS A 159 -11.44 -4.23 1.56
N ARG A 160 -10.20 -4.70 1.76
CA ARG A 160 -9.86 -5.90 2.52
C ARG A 160 -8.98 -5.54 3.69
N VAL A 161 -9.04 -6.35 4.73
CA VAL A 161 -8.20 -6.22 5.93
C VAL A 161 -7.39 -7.49 6.13
N LEU A 162 -6.26 -7.37 6.81
CA LEU A 162 -5.39 -8.51 7.11
C LEU A 162 -5.98 -9.35 8.24
N ARG A 163 -6.19 -10.64 7.97
CA ARG A 163 -6.69 -11.62 8.94
C ARG A 163 -5.89 -11.62 10.25
N PRO A 164 -4.55 -11.61 10.26
CA PRO A 164 -3.78 -11.58 11.51
C PRO A 164 -4.03 -10.32 12.37
N GLN A 165 -4.37 -9.18 11.76
CA GLN A 165 -4.70 -7.96 12.50
C GLN A 165 -6.09 -8.05 13.14
N VAL A 166 -7.05 -8.68 12.45
CA VAL A 166 -8.40 -8.91 12.96
C VAL A 166 -8.40 -9.92 14.10
N GLU A 167 -7.58 -10.97 14.02
CA GLU A 167 -7.38 -11.93 15.10
C GLU A 167 -6.77 -11.26 16.33
N ARG A 168 -5.75 -10.43 16.16
CA ARG A 168 -5.19 -9.61 17.26
C ARG A 168 -6.23 -8.66 17.89
N LEU A 169 -7.06 -8.02 17.06
CA LEU A 169 -8.14 -7.14 17.55
C LEU A 169 -9.17 -7.91 18.39
N ARG A 170 -9.50 -9.15 18.01
CA ARG A 170 -10.35 -10.04 18.79
C ARG A 170 -9.72 -10.34 20.14
N ASP A 171 -8.45 -10.74 20.12
CA ASP A 171 -7.75 -11.22 21.31
C ASP A 171 -7.54 -10.10 22.35
N GLN A 172 -7.28 -8.86 21.88
CA GLN A 172 -7.23 -7.66 22.73
C GLN A 172 -8.57 -7.34 23.40
N ARG A 173 -9.69 -7.72 22.77
CA ARG A 173 -11.04 -7.55 23.33
C ARG A 173 -11.41 -8.64 24.34
N SER A 174 -10.71 -9.77 24.32
CA SER A 174 -10.92 -10.91 25.22
C SER A 174 -9.99 -10.94 26.43
N LEU A 175 -9.11 -9.95 26.60
CA LEU A 175 -8.32 -9.82 27.83
C LEU A 175 -9.24 -9.40 29.00
N PRO A 176 -9.18 -10.08 30.16
CA PRO A 176 -10.06 -9.81 31.30
C PRO A 176 -9.73 -8.50 32.00
N GLU A 177 -10.73 -7.95 32.72
CA GLU A 177 -10.58 -6.83 33.67
C GLU A 177 -9.52 -7.10 34.76
#